data_AF-A0A2R6RHP5-F1
#
_entry.id   AF-A0A2R6RHP5-F1
#
_cell.length_a   1.000
_cell.length_b   1.000
_cell.length_c   1.000
_cell.angle_alpha   90.00
_cell.angle_beta   90.00
_cell.angle_gamma   90.00
#
_symmetry.space_group_name_H-M   'P 1'
#
loop_
_entity.id
_entity.type
_entity.pdbx_description
1 polymer ?
#
loop_
_entity_poly.entity_id
_entity_poly.type
_entity_poly.pdbx_seq_one_letter_code
_entity_poly.pdbx_strand_id
1 'polypeptide(L)'
;MIPYCRRYRQALADAFDVYLQIIQLVDKRILSALGHDSENWCVLNACPPCGYELDNEPPLVFSRMYAMDGNNSLKCIAKIGDRKAGDTRIFQDSNY
;
A
#
# COMPACT_ATOMS: atom_id res chain seq x y z
N MET A 1 36.17 9.04 0.54
CA MET A 1 35.12 8.60 1.48
C MET A 1 34.24 9.81 1.79
N ILE A 2 32.99 9.83 1.34
CA ILE A 2 32.07 10.94 1.61
C ILE A 2 31.42 10.68 2.96
N PRO A 3 31.57 11.57 3.96
CA PRO A 3 30.96 11.37 5.27
C PRO A 3 29.43 11.45 5.17
N TYR A 4 28.75 10.59 5.93
CA TYR A 4 27.29 10.61 6.01
C TYR A 4 26.81 11.92 6.64
N CYS A 5 25.96 12.64 5.92
CA CYS A 5 25.38 13.90 6.35
C CYS A 5 23.90 13.72 6.69
N ARG A 6 23.58 13.68 7.99
CA ARG A 6 22.20 13.50 8.49
C ARG A 6 21.20 14.48 7.89
N ARG A 7 21.60 15.74 7.66
CA ARG A 7 20.74 16.78 7.07
C ARG A 7 20.29 16.42 5.65
N TYR A 8 21.19 15.89 4.82
CA TYR A 8 20.84 15.51 3.45
C TYR A 8 19.95 14.26 3.41
N ARG A 9 20.16 13.30 4.31
CA ARG A 9 19.22 12.19 4.48
C ARG A 9 17.82 12.69 4.81
N GLN A 10 17.70 13.61 5.77
CA GLN A 10 16.40 14.12 6.19
C GLN A 10 15.69 14.84 5.03
N ALA A 11 16.40 15.75 4.35
CA ALA A 11 15.85 16.48 3.20
C ALA A 11 15.39 15.53 2.07
N LEU A 12 16.14 14.46 1.81
CA LEU A 12 15.77 13.45 0.82
C LEU A 12 14.54 12.64 1.25
N ALA A 13 14.47 12.23 2.52
CA ALA A 13 13.31 11.53 3.05
C ALA A 13 12.05 12.41 2.95
N ASP A 14 12.13 13.65 3.44
CA ASP A 14 11.02 14.60 3.40
C ASP A 14 10.53 14.85 1.95
N ALA A 15 11.45 15.03 1.00
CA ALA A 15 11.11 15.22 -0.41
C ALA A 15 10.44 13.97 -1.03
N PHE A 16 10.95 12.78 -0.70
CA PHE A 16 10.37 11.52 -1.16
C PHE A 16 8.95 11.32 -0.61
N ASP A 17 8.72 11.70 0.64
CA ASP A 17 7.39 11.61 1.26
C ASP A 17 6.38 12.55 0.60
N VAL A 18 6.78 13.79 0.28
CA VAL A 18 5.94 14.73 -0.48
C VAL A 18 5.61 14.16 -1.85
N TYR A 19 6.58 13.55 -2.54
CA TYR A 19 6.36 12.89 -3.81
C TYR A 19 5.32 11.76 -3.72
N LEU A 20 5.43 10.89 -2.71
CA LEU A 20 4.45 9.82 -2.48
C LEU A 20 3.05 10.37 -2.19
N GLN A 21 2.93 11.43 -1.39
CA GLN A 21 1.65 12.09 -1.11
C GLN A 21 1.00 12.64 -2.39
N ILE A 22 1.80 13.24 -3.28
CA ILE A 22 1.31 13.75 -4.56
C ILE A 22 0.75 12.59 -5.40
N ILE A 23 1.49 11.48 -5.50
CA ILE A 23 1.03 10.28 -6.24
C ILE A 23 -0.28 9.77 -5.66
N GLN A 24 -0.34 9.54 -4.34
CA GLN A 24 -1.54 9.02 -3.69
C GLN A 24 -2.76 9.92 -3.92
N LEU A 25 -2.57 11.24 -3.84
CA LEU A 25 -3.66 12.19 -4.08
C LEU A 25 -4.13 12.16 -5.55
N VAL A 26 -3.20 12.06 -6.50
CA VAL A 26 -3.51 11.94 -7.93
C VAL A 26 -4.26 10.64 -8.20
N ASP A 27 -3.77 9.52 -7.68
CA ASP A 27 -4.41 8.21 -7.82
C ASP A 27 -5.83 8.23 -7.23
N LYS A 28 -6.02 8.81 -6.04
CA LYS A 28 -7.35 8.96 -5.43
C LYS A 28 -8.31 9.75 -6.31
N ARG A 29 -7.82 10.84 -6.94
CA ARG A 29 -8.64 11.64 -7.89
C ARG A 29 -8.96 10.86 -9.15
N ILE A 30 -8.02 10.09 -9.69
CA ILE A 30 -8.23 9.24 -10.85
C ILE A 30 -9.27 8.17 -10.53
N LEU A 31 -9.13 7.47 -9.40
CA LEU A 31 -10.08 6.45 -8.98
C LEU A 31 -11.48 7.04 -8.81
N SER A 32 -11.61 8.19 -8.14
CA SER A 32 -12.92 8.85 -8.00
C SER A 32 -13.50 9.31 -9.34
N ALA A 33 -12.69 9.86 -10.25
CA ALA A 33 -13.14 10.25 -11.59
C ALA A 33 -13.61 9.06 -12.44
N LEU A 34 -13.04 7.87 -12.20
CA LEU A 34 -13.45 6.62 -12.85
C LEU A 34 -14.62 5.92 -12.12
N GLY A 35 -15.07 6.42 -10.96
CA GLY A 35 -16.07 5.75 -10.12
C GLY A 35 -15.55 4.48 -9.44
N HIS A 36 -14.23 4.39 -9.26
CA HIS A 36 -13.53 3.26 -8.68
C HIS A 36 -13.24 3.44 -7.17
N ASP A 37 -13.94 4.36 -6.51
CA ASP A 37 -13.71 4.78 -5.12
C ASP A 37 -14.70 4.16 -4.11
N SER A 38 -15.52 3.19 -4.53
CA SER A 38 -16.41 2.45 -3.62
C SER A 38 -15.63 1.47 -2.74
N GLU A 39 -16.11 1.24 -1.50
CA GLU A 39 -15.47 0.42 -0.47
C GLU A 39 -15.04 -0.98 -0.92
N ASN A 40 -15.77 -1.59 -1.86
CA ASN A 40 -15.49 -2.95 -2.36
C ASN A 40 -15.12 -2.98 -3.86
N TRP A 41 -14.74 -1.83 -4.46
CA TRP A 41 -14.54 -1.74 -5.91
C TRP A 41 -13.52 -2.77 -6.42
N CYS A 42 -12.37 -2.88 -5.75
CA CYS A 42 -11.30 -3.80 -6.15
C CYS A 42 -11.74 -5.26 -6.10
N VAL A 43 -12.57 -5.66 -5.14
CA VAL A 43 -13.05 -7.05 -5.01
C VAL A 43 -14.10 -7.37 -6.08
N LEU A 44 -14.99 -6.42 -6.35
CA LEU A 44 -16.05 -6.55 -7.35
C LEU A 44 -15.51 -6.53 -8.79
N ASN A 45 -14.40 -5.83 -9.03
CA ASN A 45 -13.80 -5.63 -10.34
C ASN A 45 -12.42 -6.31 -10.48
N ALA A 46 -12.06 -7.19 -9.54
CA ALA A 46 -10.87 -8.02 -9.64
C ALA A 46 -10.94 -8.89 -10.90
N CYS A 47 -9.79 -9.43 -11.31
CA CYS A 47 -9.67 -10.31 -12.49
C CYS A 47 -10.79 -11.37 -12.50
N PRO A 48 -11.77 -11.29 -13.43
CA PRO A 48 -12.90 -12.21 -13.43
C PRO A 48 -12.47 -13.68 -13.51
N PRO A 49 -11.49 -14.08 -14.35
CA PRO A 49 -10.96 -15.45 -14.35
C PRO A 49 -10.39 -15.94 -13.01
N CYS A 50 -9.95 -15.04 -12.11
CA CYS A 50 -9.39 -15.41 -10.80
C CYS A 50 -10.44 -15.49 -9.69
N GLY A 51 -11.71 -15.17 -9.98
CA GLY A 51 -12.79 -15.19 -9.00
C GLY A 51 -14.12 -15.73 -9.48
N TYR A 52 -14.20 -16.16 -10.74
CA TYR A 52 -15.39 -16.74 -11.31
C TYR A 52 -15.45 -18.24 -10.99
N GLU A 53 -16.52 -18.67 -10.32
CA GLU A 53 -16.82 -20.09 -10.07
C GLU A 53 -17.78 -20.60 -11.15
N LEU A 54 -17.51 -21.79 -11.70
CA LEU A 54 -18.38 -22.40 -12.70
C LEU A 54 -19.49 -23.25 -12.06
N ASP A 55 -20.64 -23.34 -12.72
CA ASP A 55 -21.69 -24.28 -12.33
C ASP A 55 -21.14 -25.72 -12.33
N ASN A 56 -21.19 -26.38 -11.17
CA ASN A 56 -20.67 -27.73 -10.92
C ASN A 56 -19.14 -27.85 -10.80
N GLU A 57 -18.43 -26.75 -10.54
CA GLU A 57 -17.01 -26.83 -10.20
C GLU A 57 -16.82 -27.60 -8.87
N PRO A 58 -15.92 -28.60 -8.81
CA PRO A 58 -15.65 -29.31 -7.57
C PRO A 58 -15.05 -28.34 -6.53
N PRO A 59 -15.45 -28.44 -5.24
CA PRO A 59 -14.96 -27.52 -4.22
C PRO A 59 -13.45 -27.64 -4.08
N LEU A 60 -12.76 -26.51 -4.30
CA LEU A 60 -11.33 -26.39 -4.09
C LEU A 60 -11.04 -26.31 -2.58
N VAL A 61 -10.04 -27.03 -2.10
CA VAL A 61 -9.55 -26.91 -0.70
C VAL A 61 -9.05 -25.50 -0.42
N PHE A 62 -8.45 -24.86 -1.44
CA PHE A 62 -8.07 -23.44 -1.41
C PHE A 62 -8.57 -22.78 -2.71
N SER A 63 -9.53 -21.87 -2.60
CA SER A 63 -10.15 -21.21 -3.76
C SER A 63 -9.33 -20.06 -4.33
N ARG A 64 -8.39 -19.50 -3.56
CA ARG A 64 -7.57 -18.37 -4.00
C ARG A 64 -6.21 -18.34 -3.29
N MET A 65 -5.19 -17.90 -4.04
CA MET A 65 -3.87 -17.58 -3.50
C MET A 65 -3.70 -16.05 -3.48
N TYR A 66 -3.52 -15.49 -2.29
CA TYR A 66 -3.22 -14.06 -2.13
C TYR A 66 -1.70 -13.87 -2.05
N ALA A 67 -1.13 -13.20 -3.05
CA ALA A 67 0.26 -12.76 -3.01
C ALA A 67 0.28 -11.34 -2.43
N MET A 68 0.55 -11.25 -1.13
CA MET A 68 0.82 -9.98 -0.48
C MET A 68 2.32 -9.72 -0.59
N ASP A 69 2.72 -8.54 -1.09
CA ASP A 69 4.09 -8.05 -0.83
C ASP A 69 4.25 -8.10 0.68
N GLY A 70 5.33 -8.72 1.17
CA GLY A 70 5.54 -9.12 2.58
C GLY A 70 5.66 -7.96 3.56
N ASN A 71 5.06 -6.83 3.23
CA ASN A 71 4.88 -5.65 4.02
C ASN A 71 6.23 -5.05 4.42
N ASN A 72 7.17 -5.06 3.46
CA ASN A 72 8.52 -4.55 3.69
C ASN A 72 8.53 -3.05 3.98
N SER A 73 7.52 -2.31 3.52
CA SER A 73 7.27 -0.92 3.93
C SER A 73 6.95 -0.78 5.42
N LEU A 74 6.33 -1.80 6.03
CA LEU A 74 6.02 -1.85 7.47
C LEU A 74 7.28 -2.05 8.34
N LYS A 75 8.42 -2.44 7.76
CA LYS A 75 9.72 -2.35 8.45
C LYS A 75 10.11 -0.89 8.75
N CYS A 76 9.39 0.09 8.19
CA CYS A 76 9.47 1.49 8.58
C CYS A 76 8.52 1.87 9.74
N ILE A 77 7.63 1.00 10.20
CA ILE A 77 6.67 1.28 11.30
C ILE A 77 7.19 0.73 12.65
N ALA A 78 7.17 1.64 13.63
CA ALA A 78 7.18 1.49 15.09
C ALA A 78 8.18 0.55 15.81
N LYS A 79 8.66 1.04 16.96
CA LYS A 79 9.81 0.57 17.73
C LYS A 79 9.54 -0.67 18.58
N ILE A 80 10.61 -1.44 18.83
CA ILE A 80 10.77 -2.19 20.08
C ILE A 80 11.46 -1.26 21.10
N GLY A 81 10.73 -0.81 22.14
CA GLY A 81 11.25 0.01 23.25
C GLY A 81 11.35 1.53 22.97
N ASP A 82 12.19 2.24 23.73
CA ASP A 82 12.23 3.72 23.75
C ASP A 82 12.96 4.40 22.57
N ARG A 83 13.67 3.67 21.71
CA ARG A 83 14.55 4.25 20.66
C ARG A 83 13.77 5.00 19.57
N LYS A 84 13.92 6.32 19.39
CA LYS A 84 13.31 7.13 18.29
C LYS A 84 13.77 6.71 16.87
N ALA A 85 13.38 5.52 16.41
CA ALA A 85 13.58 5.01 15.06
C ALA A 85 12.28 4.34 14.59
N GLY A 86 11.57 5.00 13.67
CA GLY A 86 10.31 4.57 13.09
C GLY A 86 9.53 5.76 12.55
N ASP A 87 8.83 5.58 11.45
CA ASP A 87 7.86 6.56 10.97
C ASP A 87 6.71 6.66 11.99
N THR A 88 6.38 7.88 12.40
CA THR A 88 5.36 8.16 13.42
C THR A 88 4.12 8.81 12.81
N ARG A 89 4.11 8.95 11.49
CA ARG A 89 3.02 9.57 10.75
C ARG A 89 1.84 8.62 10.66
N ILE A 90 0.64 9.17 10.81
CA ILE A 90 -0.62 8.46 10.69
C ILE A 90 -1.15 8.77 9.29
N PHE A 91 -1.19 7.77 8.42
CA PHE A 91 -1.87 7.87 7.13
C PHE A 91 -3.36 7.65 7.40
N GLN A 92 -4.19 8.66 7.12
CA GLN A 92 -5.64 8.59 7.37
C GLN A 92 -6.36 7.69 6.36
N ASP A 93 -5.80 7.57 5.16
CA ASP A 93 -6.36 6.78 4.06
C ASP A 93 -5.35 5.71 3.62
N SER A 94 -5.78 4.45 3.62
CA SER A 94 -5.07 3.30 3.03
C SER A 94 -5.87 2.86 1.79
N ASN A 95 -5.18 2.49 0.71
CA ASN A 95 -5.78 1.84 -0.46
C ASN A 95 -5.80 0.30 -0.33
N TYR A 96 -5.43 -0.21 0.84
CA TYR A 96 -5.67 -1.58 1.30
C TYR A 96 -6.79 -1.60 2.33
#